data_AF-H1Q012-F1
#
_entry.id   AF-H1Q012-F1
#
_cell.length_a   1.000
_cell.length_b   1.000
_cell.length_c   1.000
_cell.angle_alpha   90.00
_cell.angle_beta   90.00
_cell.angle_gamma   90.00
#
_symmetry.space_group_name_H-M   'P 1'
#
loop_
_entity.id
_entity.type
_entity.pdbx_description
1 polymer ?
#
loop_
_entity_poly.entity_id
_entity_poly.type
_entity_poly.pdbx_seq_one_letter_code
_entity_poly.pdbx_strand_id
1 'polypeptide(L)'
;MTLKKFYFHQLRHVEHFQFAERVLQLCKEANVEKLTAVLKPLSDAIAAEDEALNQSKVLFGTEDLVKLDDARDKAYYALKMLVGMHLNSDDEETVKAAKRLREVMSRYPNTAKADYDTETGMIKNLIADTKEDDMPAMLARLNAMPAVTRLDNANKAFDAVFHNRVQVSEASGKFDVRALRYAVDKALDAVLTRITALIDLDPTPPIEKLVKQYNFLVEYRQNVLADRKSSNKSAHERNMDKYAAQLEPLFAELERERGLSSGALSFAREFRGTGRKRAYLLNVAGKSPIWVVISKGKLVVVPEPSGKSTGSGAKHGGGNGSSSGSGGNGSGGNKPGGGSPKPGREEDPGEDKV
;
A
#
# COMPACT_ATOMS: atom_id res chain seq x y z
N MET A 1 -43.46 -4.23 15.10
CA MET A 1 -42.30 -4.70 14.29
C MET A 1 -41.04 -4.14 14.93
N THR A 2 -39.84 -4.72 14.78
CA THR A 2 -38.62 -4.14 15.36
C THR A 2 -37.42 -4.28 14.42
N LEU A 3 -36.50 -3.32 14.46
CA LEU A 3 -35.23 -3.39 13.76
C LEU A 3 -34.27 -4.32 14.50
N LYS A 4 -33.57 -5.17 13.75
CA LYS A 4 -32.48 -5.97 14.29
C LYS A 4 -31.27 -5.10 14.61
N LYS A 5 -30.68 -5.34 15.79
CA LYS A 5 -29.42 -4.70 16.18
C LYS A 5 -28.27 -5.27 15.36
N PHE A 6 -27.37 -4.39 14.94
CA PHE A 6 -26.16 -4.76 14.21
C PHE A 6 -24.99 -3.91 14.68
N TYR A 7 -23.81 -4.51 14.76
CA TYR A 7 -22.61 -3.84 15.26
C TYR A 7 -21.65 -3.53 14.11
N PHE A 8 -21.65 -2.28 13.64
CA PHE A 8 -20.93 -1.85 12.43
C PHE A 8 -19.41 -2.01 12.53
N HIS A 9 -18.83 -1.97 13.73
CA HIS A 9 -17.39 -2.18 13.95
C HIS A 9 -16.89 -3.57 13.53
N GLN A 10 -17.78 -4.56 13.37
CA GLN A 10 -17.44 -5.90 12.91
C GLN A 10 -17.18 -5.95 11.39
N LEU A 11 -17.63 -4.94 10.65
CA LEU A 11 -17.42 -4.83 9.22
C LEU A 11 -16.01 -4.33 8.90
N ARG A 12 -15.40 -4.90 7.86
CA ARG A 12 -14.19 -4.34 7.25
C ARG A 12 -14.53 -3.03 6.54
N HIS A 13 -13.54 -2.19 6.24
CA HIS A 13 -13.74 -0.86 5.65
C HIS A 13 -14.71 -0.83 4.45
N VAL A 14 -14.43 -1.60 3.41
CA VAL A 14 -15.31 -1.64 2.21
C VAL A 14 -16.68 -2.26 2.52
N GLU A 15 -16.75 -3.21 3.45
CA GLU A 15 -18.02 -3.83 3.85
C GLU A 15 -18.91 -2.85 4.62
N HIS A 16 -18.28 -1.97 5.40
CA HIS A 16 -18.91 -0.91 6.15
C HIS A 16 -19.53 0.13 5.23
N PHE A 17 -18.70 0.70 4.35
CA PHE A 17 -19.14 1.61 3.30
C PHE A 17 -20.32 1.02 2.50
N GLN A 18 -20.17 -0.20 1.97
CA GLN A 18 -21.22 -0.84 1.17
C GLN A 18 -22.50 -1.13 1.98
N PHE A 19 -22.39 -1.46 3.27
CA PHE A 19 -23.55 -1.65 4.13
C PHE A 19 -24.31 -0.33 4.31
N ALA A 20 -23.61 0.76 4.60
CA ALA A 20 -24.19 2.08 4.76
C ALA A 20 -24.92 2.54 3.48
N GLU A 21 -24.28 2.35 2.33
CA GLU A 21 -24.86 2.62 1.02
C GLU A 21 -26.15 1.81 0.77
N ARG A 22 -26.16 0.51 1.12
CA ARG A 22 -27.35 -0.33 0.97
C ARG A 22 -28.49 0.14 1.87
N VAL A 23 -28.22 0.55 3.10
CA VAL A 23 -29.25 1.12 3.99
C VAL A 23 -29.80 2.43 3.41
N LEU A 24 -28.93 3.31 2.91
CA LEU A 24 -29.34 4.55 2.23
C LEU A 24 -30.23 4.26 1.02
N GLN A 25 -29.85 3.29 0.19
CA GLN A 25 -30.62 2.87 -1.00
C GLN A 25 -32.00 2.35 -0.61
N LEU A 26 -32.09 1.46 0.39
CA LEU A 26 -33.37 0.96 0.89
C LEU A 26 -34.27 2.11 1.40
N CYS A 27 -33.71 3.09 2.10
CA CYS A 27 -34.47 4.24 2.59
C CYS A 27 -34.96 5.15 1.44
N LYS A 28 -34.14 5.36 0.40
CA LYS A 28 -34.53 6.11 -0.80
C LYS A 28 -35.65 5.40 -1.56
N GLU A 29 -35.55 4.09 -1.74
CA GLU A 29 -36.57 3.26 -2.41
C GLU A 29 -37.90 3.20 -1.63
N ALA A 30 -37.84 3.22 -0.30
CA ALA A 30 -39.03 3.32 0.54
C ALA A 30 -39.75 4.67 0.37
N ASN A 31 -39.03 5.71 -0.07
CA ASN A 31 -39.54 7.04 -0.39
C ASN A 31 -40.44 7.65 0.70
N VAL A 32 -40.05 7.47 1.97
CA VAL A 32 -40.79 8.01 3.11
C VAL A 32 -40.33 9.42 3.40
N GLU A 33 -41.21 10.40 3.18
CA GLU A 33 -40.91 11.83 3.34
C GLU A 33 -40.28 12.16 4.71
N LYS A 34 -40.78 11.52 5.78
CA LYS A 34 -40.30 11.70 7.17
C LYS A 34 -38.84 11.26 7.40
N LEU A 35 -38.22 10.54 6.46
CA LEU A 35 -36.80 10.14 6.49
C LEU A 35 -35.88 11.14 5.77
N THR A 36 -36.39 11.98 4.87
CA THR A 36 -35.58 12.82 3.97
C THR A 36 -34.49 13.63 4.69
N ALA A 37 -34.82 14.22 5.83
CA ALA A 37 -33.89 15.04 6.62
C ALA A 37 -32.67 14.28 7.14
N VAL A 38 -32.79 12.97 7.40
CA VAL A 38 -31.68 12.13 7.89
C VAL A 38 -30.91 11.45 6.77
N LEU A 39 -31.42 11.44 5.53
CA LEU A 39 -30.75 10.80 4.39
C LEU A 39 -29.60 11.64 3.82
N LYS A 40 -29.69 12.97 3.84
CA LYS A 40 -28.61 13.84 3.34
C LYS A 40 -27.34 13.73 4.20
N PRO A 41 -27.40 13.83 5.54
CA PRO A 41 -26.22 13.59 6.38
C PRO A 41 -25.58 12.22 6.17
N LEU A 42 -26.39 11.17 6.01
CA LEU A 42 -25.88 9.83 5.71
C LEU A 42 -25.18 9.78 4.34
N SER A 43 -25.80 10.34 3.31
CA SER A 43 -25.23 10.40 1.96
C SER A 43 -23.89 11.13 1.93
N ASP A 44 -23.75 12.22 2.67
CA ASP A 44 -22.52 13.02 2.71
C ASP A 44 -21.40 12.30 3.47
N ALA A 45 -21.74 11.66 4.60
CA ALA A 45 -20.79 10.86 5.35
C ALA A 45 -20.28 9.66 4.54
N ILE A 46 -21.17 9.00 3.78
CA ILE A 46 -20.81 7.89 2.87
C ILE A 46 -19.87 8.37 1.77
N ALA A 47 -20.16 9.53 1.14
CA ALA A 47 -19.30 10.08 0.10
C ALA A 47 -17.89 10.40 0.61
N ALA A 48 -17.77 10.95 1.82
CA ALA A 48 -16.48 11.22 2.45
C ALA A 48 -15.72 9.92 2.82
N GLU A 49 -16.42 8.87 3.25
CA GLU A 49 -15.80 7.55 3.45
C GLU A 49 -15.34 6.94 2.12
N ASP A 50 -16.13 7.04 1.05
CA ASP A 50 -15.78 6.53 -0.29
C ASP A 50 -14.51 7.19 -0.83
N GLU A 51 -14.44 8.51 -0.77
CA GLU A 51 -13.28 9.29 -1.22
C GLU A 51 -12.00 8.81 -0.52
N ALA A 52 -12.09 8.53 0.78
CA ALA A 52 -10.97 8.01 1.55
C ALA A 52 -10.59 6.56 1.21
N LEU A 53 -11.57 5.72 0.88
CA LEU A 53 -11.34 4.32 0.55
C LEU A 53 -10.90 4.10 -0.91
N ASN A 54 -11.23 5.04 -1.80
CA ASN A 54 -10.97 4.98 -3.24
C ASN A 54 -9.67 5.70 -3.64
N GLN A 55 -8.75 5.92 -2.70
CA GLN A 55 -7.43 6.46 -3.03
C GLN A 55 -6.64 5.50 -3.92
N SER A 56 -6.04 6.05 -4.99
CA SER A 56 -5.13 5.29 -5.83
C SER A 56 -3.93 4.80 -5.01
N LYS A 57 -3.62 3.51 -5.13
CA LYS A 57 -2.41 2.91 -4.55
C LYS A 57 -1.15 3.24 -5.35
N VAL A 58 -1.31 3.75 -6.56
CA VAL A 58 -0.23 4.15 -7.46
C VAL A 58 -0.23 5.66 -7.56
N LEU A 59 0.96 6.25 -7.51
CA LEU A 59 1.09 7.69 -7.67
C LEU A 59 0.64 8.14 -9.05
N PHE A 60 0.00 9.29 -9.08
CA PHE A 60 -0.46 9.91 -10.32
C PHE A 60 0.67 9.95 -11.37
N GLY A 61 0.35 9.53 -12.60
CA GLY A 61 1.27 9.57 -13.73
C GLY A 61 2.52 8.70 -13.60
N THR A 62 2.54 7.64 -12.77
CA THR A 62 3.75 6.81 -12.61
C THR A 62 4.23 6.18 -13.90
N GLU A 63 3.34 5.52 -14.64
CA GLU A 63 3.70 4.89 -15.91
C GLU A 63 4.10 5.93 -16.96
N ASP A 64 3.39 7.05 -17.02
CA ASP A 64 3.68 8.13 -17.96
C ASP A 64 5.04 8.77 -17.67
N LEU A 65 5.37 9.01 -16.39
CA LEU A 65 6.67 9.55 -16.01
C LEU A 65 7.82 8.60 -16.36
N VAL A 66 7.65 7.29 -16.17
CA VAL A 66 8.67 6.31 -16.60
C VAL A 66 8.87 6.37 -18.11
N LYS A 67 7.80 6.40 -18.91
CA LYS A 67 7.89 6.49 -20.37
C LYS A 67 8.52 7.82 -20.84
N LEU A 68 8.18 8.92 -20.18
CA LEU A 68 8.72 10.24 -20.49
C LEU A 68 10.20 10.34 -20.09
N ASP A 69 10.57 9.74 -18.96
CA ASP A 69 11.97 9.63 -18.51
C ASP A 69 12.79 8.80 -19.51
N ASP A 70 12.30 7.63 -19.92
CA ASP A 70 12.94 6.81 -20.94
C ASP A 70 13.13 7.57 -22.26
N ALA A 71 12.14 8.36 -22.67
CA ALA A 71 12.20 9.17 -23.87
C ALA A 71 13.25 10.30 -23.75
N ARG A 72 13.35 10.91 -22.56
CA ARG A 72 14.32 11.95 -22.21
C ARG A 72 15.74 11.39 -22.19
N ASP A 73 15.97 10.26 -21.52
CA ASP A 73 17.24 9.54 -21.50
C ASP A 73 17.68 9.18 -22.93
N LYS A 74 16.78 8.61 -23.74
CA LYS A 74 17.04 8.29 -25.15
C LYS A 74 17.40 9.52 -25.97
N ALA A 75 16.74 10.66 -25.74
CA ALA A 75 17.06 11.90 -26.44
C ALA A 75 18.46 12.43 -26.07
N TYR A 76 18.83 12.36 -24.79
CA TYR A 76 20.16 12.74 -24.32
C TYR A 76 21.25 11.85 -24.91
N TYR A 77 21.08 10.52 -24.87
CA TYR A 77 22.06 9.59 -25.44
C TYR A 77 22.16 9.73 -26.97
N ALA A 78 21.04 9.99 -27.66
CA ALA A 78 21.08 10.25 -29.10
C ALA A 78 21.92 11.49 -29.45
N LEU A 79 21.79 12.58 -28.69
CA LEU A 79 22.63 13.77 -28.84
C LEU A 79 24.11 13.44 -28.56
N LYS A 80 24.40 12.69 -27.50
CA LYS A 80 25.76 12.25 -27.16
C LYS A 80 26.39 11.38 -28.25
N MET A 81 25.63 10.46 -28.84
CA MET A 81 26.07 9.60 -29.95
C MET A 81 26.32 10.42 -31.22
N LEU A 82 25.46 11.40 -31.54
CA LEU A 82 25.65 12.31 -32.67
C LEU A 82 26.97 13.09 -32.54
N VAL A 83 27.27 13.60 -31.35
CA VAL A 83 28.56 14.24 -31.06
C VAL A 83 29.71 13.25 -31.26
N GLY A 84 29.58 12.03 -30.75
CA GLY A 84 30.56 10.96 -30.93
C GLY A 84 30.84 10.65 -32.41
N MET A 85 29.80 10.60 -33.24
CA MET A 85 29.92 10.40 -34.67
C MET A 85 30.74 11.51 -35.33
N HIS A 86 30.42 12.78 -35.06
CA HIS A 86 31.10 13.92 -35.67
C HIS A 86 32.55 14.13 -35.18
N LEU A 87 32.90 13.62 -34.00
CA LEU A 87 34.29 13.61 -33.52
C LEU A 87 35.21 12.70 -34.35
N ASN A 88 34.65 11.74 -35.09
CA ASN A 88 35.38 10.81 -35.97
C ASN A 88 35.31 11.23 -37.45
N SER A 89 34.93 12.48 -37.74
CA SER A 89 34.87 13.00 -39.11
C SER A 89 36.26 13.38 -39.63
N ASP A 90 36.47 13.24 -40.95
CA ASP A 90 37.66 13.73 -41.64
C ASP A 90 37.65 15.26 -41.87
N ASP A 91 36.53 15.93 -41.64
CA ASP A 91 36.41 17.40 -41.75
C ASP A 91 36.78 18.08 -40.42
N GLU A 92 37.95 18.76 -40.39
CA GLU A 92 38.51 19.39 -39.19
C GLU A 92 37.55 20.37 -38.51
N GLU A 93 36.79 21.13 -39.29
CA GLU A 93 35.87 22.11 -38.75
C GLU A 93 34.59 21.46 -38.19
N THR A 94 34.18 20.29 -38.72
CA THR A 94 33.13 19.45 -38.10
C THR A 94 33.61 18.87 -36.77
N VAL A 95 34.87 18.41 -36.71
CA VAL A 95 35.47 17.94 -35.46
C VAL A 95 35.55 19.07 -34.42
N LYS A 96 35.91 20.29 -34.84
CA LYS A 96 35.95 21.47 -33.96
C LYS A 96 34.56 21.79 -33.39
N ALA A 97 33.52 21.77 -34.23
CA ALA A 97 32.14 21.95 -33.78
C ALA A 97 31.70 20.86 -32.79
N ALA A 98 32.04 19.61 -33.05
CA ALA A 98 31.71 18.49 -32.17
C ALA A 98 32.45 18.56 -30.82
N LYS A 99 33.72 18.98 -30.82
CA LYS A 99 34.49 19.24 -29.58
C LYS A 99 33.85 20.34 -28.75
N ARG A 100 33.38 21.42 -29.37
CA ARG A 100 32.70 22.52 -28.69
C ARG A 100 31.38 22.06 -28.04
N LEU A 101 30.54 21.33 -28.77
CA LEU A 101 29.31 20.76 -28.20
C LEU A 101 29.61 19.76 -27.08
N ARG A 102 30.65 18.92 -27.23
CA ARG A 102 31.09 17.99 -26.17
C ARG A 102 31.52 18.74 -24.90
N GLU A 103 32.24 19.84 -25.03
CA GLU A 103 32.66 20.68 -23.90
C GLU A 103 31.44 21.20 -23.14
N VAL A 104 30.45 21.75 -23.86
CA VAL A 104 29.18 22.21 -23.25
C VAL A 104 28.47 21.06 -22.54
N MET A 105 28.33 19.90 -23.18
CA MET A 105 27.72 18.72 -22.56
C MET A 105 28.48 18.23 -21.32
N SER A 106 29.80 18.40 -21.26
CA SER A 106 30.63 17.93 -20.15
C SER A 106 30.41 18.70 -18.84
N ARG A 107 29.84 19.92 -18.92
CA ARG A 107 29.42 20.71 -17.74
C ARG A 107 28.29 20.06 -16.96
N TYR A 108 27.55 19.15 -17.61
CA TYR A 108 26.41 18.43 -17.06
C TYR A 108 26.71 16.92 -17.07
N PRO A 109 27.59 16.42 -16.18
CA PRO A 109 27.95 15.01 -16.15
C PRO A 109 26.81 14.17 -15.59
N ASN A 110 26.73 12.90 -16.03
CA ASN A 110 25.78 11.91 -15.54
C ASN A 110 24.29 12.33 -15.63
N THR A 111 23.92 13.26 -16.52
CA THR A 111 22.56 13.80 -16.64
C THR A 111 21.48 12.71 -16.69
N ALA A 112 21.55 11.77 -17.63
CA ALA A 112 20.58 10.68 -17.78
C ALA A 112 20.62 9.62 -16.64
N LYS A 113 21.57 9.73 -15.69
CA LYS A 113 21.66 8.86 -14.51
C LYS A 113 21.25 9.58 -13.22
N ALA A 114 21.05 10.90 -13.27
CA ALA A 114 20.70 11.69 -12.10
C ALA A 114 19.25 11.41 -11.66
N ASP A 115 18.88 11.89 -10.47
CA ASP A 115 17.47 11.92 -10.08
C ASP A 115 16.68 12.89 -10.98
N TYR A 116 15.34 12.77 -10.95
CA TYR A 116 14.46 13.49 -11.86
C TYR A 116 14.60 15.01 -11.84
N ASP A 117 14.77 15.62 -10.66
CA ASP A 117 14.88 17.08 -10.54
C ASP A 117 16.25 17.55 -11.02
N THR A 118 17.31 16.84 -10.63
CA THR A 118 18.68 17.13 -11.07
C THR A 118 18.81 16.99 -12.59
N GLU A 119 18.29 15.90 -13.18
CA GLU A 119 18.30 15.70 -14.63
C GLU A 119 17.53 16.82 -15.35
N THR A 120 16.35 17.17 -14.84
CA THR A 120 15.52 18.24 -15.42
C THR A 120 16.27 19.58 -15.45
N GLY A 121 16.93 19.93 -14.33
CA GLY A 121 17.73 21.14 -14.21
C GLY A 121 18.97 21.13 -15.12
N MET A 122 19.70 20.02 -15.15
CA MET A 122 20.87 19.84 -16.02
C MET A 122 20.50 19.99 -17.50
N ILE A 123 19.41 19.37 -17.94
CA ILE A 123 18.96 19.48 -19.34
C ILE A 123 18.50 20.91 -19.64
N LYS A 124 17.77 21.58 -18.74
CA LYS A 124 17.38 22.99 -18.93
C LYS A 124 18.61 23.88 -19.16
N ASN A 125 19.65 23.73 -18.34
CA ASN A 125 20.89 24.50 -18.47
C ASN A 125 21.67 24.12 -19.74
N LEU A 126 21.77 22.83 -20.08
CA LEU A 126 22.36 22.37 -21.34
C LEU A 126 21.67 23.02 -22.55
N ILE A 127 20.34 22.99 -22.60
CA ILE A 127 19.57 23.60 -23.69
C ILE A 127 19.77 25.13 -23.73
N ALA A 128 19.92 25.79 -22.59
CA ALA A 128 20.26 27.21 -22.55
C ALA A 128 21.65 27.47 -23.16
N ASP A 129 22.68 26.74 -22.72
CA ASP A 129 24.04 26.87 -23.24
C ASP A 129 24.13 26.61 -24.76
N THR A 130 23.26 25.75 -25.31
CA THR A 130 23.22 25.52 -26.77
C THR A 130 22.76 26.72 -27.60
N LYS A 131 22.21 27.75 -26.96
CA LYS A 131 21.70 28.98 -27.62
C LYS A 131 22.68 30.15 -27.52
N GLU A 132 23.71 30.02 -26.69
CA GLU A 132 24.68 31.09 -26.43
C GLU A 132 25.85 31.06 -27.41
N ASP A 133 26.54 32.20 -27.54
CA ASP A 133 27.80 32.36 -28.28
C ASP A 133 27.77 31.78 -29.72
N ASP A 134 28.76 30.95 -30.04
CA ASP A 134 28.96 30.31 -31.33
C ASP A 134 28.18 28.99 -31.49
N MET A 135 27.47 28.54 -30.45
CA MET A 135 26.80 27.24 -30.46
C MET A 135 25.74 27.08 -31.55
N PRO A 136 24.86 28.06 -31.85
CA PRO A 136 23.88 27.90 -32.92
C PRO A 136 24.50 27.58 -34.29
N ALA A 137 25.65 28.21 -34.61
CA ALA A 137 26.38 27.93 -35.84
C ALA A 137 27.02 26.52 -35.82
N MET A 138 27.59 26.12 -34.69
CA MET A 138 28.14 24.77 -34.50
C MET A 138 27.04 23.70 -34.63
N LEU A 139 25.86 23.91 -34.05
CA LEU A 139 24.72 22.99 -34.16
C LEU A 139 24.21 22.86 -35.59
N ALA A 140 24.19 23.96 -36.34
CA ALA A 140 23.82 23.94 -37.75
C ALA A 140 24.81 23.10 -38.56
N ARG A 141 26.12 23.26 -38.33
CA ARG A 141 27.17 22.46 -38.98
C ARG A 141 27.03 20.96 -38.69
N LEU A 142 26.71 20.61 -37.44
CA LEU A 142 26.53 19.23 -36.99
C LEU A 142 25.15 18.64 -37.34
N ASN A 143 24.25 19.42 -37.96
CA ASN A 143 22.83 19.05 -38.08
C ASN A 143 22.22 18.57 -36.75
N ALA A 144 22.66 19.14 -35.62
CA ALA A 144 22.32 18.70 -34.28
C ALA A 144 21.05 19.37 -33.72
N MET A 145 20.55 20.42 -34.39
CA MET A 145 19.37 21.17 -33.95
C MET A 145 18.15 20.25 -33.69
N PRO A 146 17.79 19.27 -34.55
CA PRO A 146 16.68 18.37 -34.27
C PRO A 146 16.88 17.52 -33.00
N ALA A 147 18.12 17.12 -32.69
CA ALA A 147 18.43 16.35 -31.49
C ALA A 147 18.29 17.21 -30.22
N VAL A 148 18.75 18.46 -30.26
CA VAL A 148 18.58 19.45 -29.19
C VAL A 148 17.10 19.76 -28.95
N THR A 149 16.32 20.00 -30.01
CA THR A 149 14.87 20.22 -29.91
C THR A 149 14.14 19.00 -29.34
N ARG A 150 14.51 17.78 -29.75
CA ARG A 150 13.94 16.54 -29.20
C ARG A 150 14.20 16.42 -27.70
N LEU A 151 15.41 16.74 -27.25
CA LEU A 151 15.79 16.71 -25.83
C LEU A 151 15.02 17.76 -25.02
N ASP A 152 14.93 19.00 -25.51
CA ASP A 152 14.15 20.07 -24.88
C ASP A 152 12.67 19.69 -24.72
N ASN A 153 12.05 19.18 -25.79
CA ASN A 153 10.66 18.75 -25.78
C ASN A 153 10.41 17.59 -24.82
N ALA A 154 11.30 16.58 -24.81
CA ALA A 154 11.20 15.45 -23.88
C ALA A 154 11.30 15.91 -22.42
N ASN A 155 12.22 16.82 -22.13
CA ASN A 155 12.39 17.36 -20.79
C ASN A 155 11.17 18.19 -20.33
N LYS A 156 10.64 19.05 -21.20
CA LYS A 156 9.41 19.83 -20.92
C LYS A 156 8.19 18.94 -20.69
N ALA A 157 8.03 17.89 -21.48
CA ALA A 157 6.94 16.93 -21.32
C ALA A 157 7.02 16.21 -19.98
N PHE A 158 8.22 15.77 -19.58
CA PHE A 158 8.44 15.18 -18.26
C PHE A 158 8.12 16.17 -17.12
N ASP A 159 8.70 17.37 -17.16
CA ASP A 159 8.56 18.40 -16.12
C ASP A 159 7.10 18.79 -15.89
N ALA A 160 6.31 18.89 -16.96
CA ALA A 160 4.88 19.20 -16.87
C ALA A 160 4.08 18.10 -16.13
N VAL A 161 4.34 16.82 -16.43
CA VAL A 161 3.66 15.70 -15.75
C VAL A 161 4.14 15.58 -14.31
N PHE A 162 5.43 15.80 -14.05
CA PHE A 162 5.99 15.74 -12.70
C PHE A 162 5.41 16.86 -11.81
N HIS A 163 5.28 18.08 -12.34
CA HIS A 163 4.62 19.19 -11.66
C HIS A 163 3.15 18.87 -11.30
N ASN A 164 2.38 18.33 -12.26
CA ASN A 164 0.99 17.94 -12.02
C ASN A 164 0.89 16.83 -10.95
N ARG A 165 1.82 15.87 -10.94
CA ARG A 165 1.92 14.86 -9.87
C ARG A 165 2.03 15.51 -8.50
N VAL A 166 2.85 16.55 -8.34
CA VAL A 166 3.01 17.24 -7.04
C VAL A 166 1.68 17.81 -6.57
N GLN A 167 0.94 18.50 -7.46
CA GLN A 167 -0.37 19.08 -7.15
C GLN A 167 -1.42 18.02 -6.78
N VAL A 168 -1.52 16.94 -7.56
CA VAL A 168 -2.49 15.85 -7.29
C VAL A 168 -2.13 15.10 -6.02
N SER A 169 -0.84 14.90 -5.74
CA SER A 169 -0.38 14.18 -4.55
C SER A 169 -0.60 15.01 -3.28
N GLU A 170 -0.49 16.34 -3.36
CA GLU A 170 -0.84 17.24 -2.26
C GLU A 170 -2.34 17.21 -1.96
N ALA A 171 -3.18 17.23 -2.99
CA ALA A 171 -4.63 17.13 -2.85
C ALA A 171 -5.09 15.77 -2.30
N SER A 172 -4.31 14.71 -2.52
CA SER A 172 -4.52 13.37 -1.95
C SER A 172 -4.17 13.36 -0.45
N GLY A 173 -5.01 14.01 0.36
CA GLY A 173 -4.80 14.17 1.78
C GLY A 173 -4.77 12.86 2.58
N LYS A 174 -4.30 12.95 3.82
CA LYS A 174 -4.38 11.84 4.78
C LYS A 174 -5.77 11.82 5.42
N PHE A 175 -6.60 10.85 5.04
CA PHE A 175 -7.90 10.67 5.67
C PHE A 175 -7.78 9.92 7.00
N ASP A 176 -8.47 10.42 8.02
CA ASP A 176 -8.74 9.62 9.23
C ASP A 176 -9.96 8.73 8.97
N VAL A 177 -9.70 7.55 8.39
CA VAL A 177 -10.74 6.56 8.07
C VAL A 177 -11.53 6.14 9.31
N ARG A 178 -10.94 6.17 10.50
CA ARG A 178 -11.67 5.84 11.74
C ARG A 178 -12.68 6.94 12.06
N ALA A 179 -12.28 8.20 11.97
CA ALA A 179 -13.20 9.33 12.18
C ALA A 179 -14.33 9.34 11.15
N LEU A 180 -14.01 9.06 9.88
CA LEU A 180 -15.01 8.97 8.80
C LEU A 180 -16.02 7.84 9.05
N ARG A 181 -15.55 6.65 9.43
CA ARG A 181 -16.42 5.53 9.81
C ARG A 181 -17.33 5.88 10.99
N TYR A 182 -16.79 6.56 11.99
CA TYR A 182 -17.59 7.00 13.12
C TYR A 182 -18.68 8.01 12.71
N ALA A 183 -18.39 8.91 11.77
CA ALA A 183 -19.39 9.84 11.23
C ALA A 183 -20.51 9.11 10.48
N VAL A 184 -20.17 8.10 9.68
CA VAL A 184 -21.15 7.23 9.00
C VAL A 184 -21.97 6.43 10.00
N ASP A 185 -21.35 5.81 11.01
CA ASP A 185 -22.02 5.09 12.10
C ASP A 185 -23.07 5.98 12.78
N LYS A 186 -22.67 7.22 13.14
CA LYS A 186 -23.57 8.20 13.76
C LYS A 186 -24.75 8.58 12.85
N ALA A 187 -24.51 8.74 11.55
CA ALA A 187 -25.57 9.06 10.60
C ALA A 187 -26.52 7.86 10.38
N LEU A 188 -25.99 6.63 10.33
CA LEU A 188 -26.77 5.40 10.29
C LEU A 188 -27.65 5.26 11.53
N ASP A 189 -27.09 5.47 12.73
CA ASP A 189 -27.86 5.40 13.98
C ASP A 189 -29.00 6.42 14.00
N ALA A 190 -28.80 7.62 13.45
CA ALA A 190 -29.86 8.62 13.32
C ALA A 190 -30.99 8.14 12.39
N VAL A 191 -30.66 7.52 11.26
CA VAL A 191 -31.63 6.93 10.32
C VAL A 191 -32.39 5.77 10.99
N LEU A 192 -31.69 4.83 11.64
CA LEU A 192 -32.31 3.68 12.29
C LEU A 192 -33.19 4.09 13.47
N THR A 193 -32.77 5.09 14.24
CA THR A 193 -33.57 5.69 15.32
C THR A 193 -34.86 6.30 14.77
N ARG A 194 -34.77 7.04 13.65
CA ARG A 194 -35.94 7.61 12.98
C ARG A 194 -36.88 6.53 12.45
N ILE A 195 -36.37 5.47 11.83
CA ILE A 195 -37.18 4.33 11.38
C ILE A 195 -37.86 3.68 12.59
N THR A 196 -37.15 3.45 13.69
CA THR A 196 -37.73 2.89 14.93
C THR A 196 -38.90 3.75 15.42
N ALA A 197 -38.71 5.07 15.51
CA ALA A 197 -39.77 5.98 15.90
C ALA A 197 -40.98 5.92 14.95
N LEU A 198 -40.76 5.78 13.64
CA LEU A 198 -41.85 5.64 12.66
C LEU A 198 -42.60 4.32 12.78
N ILE A 199 -41.93 3.23 13.17
CA ILE A 199 -42.61 1.96 13.43
C ILE A 199 -43.67 2.12 14.53
N ASP A 200 -43.37 2.89 15.58
CA ASP A 200 -44.25 3.07 16.73
C ASP A 200 -45.32 4.15 16.48
N LEU A 201 -44.95 5.26 15.82
CA LEU A 201 -45.81 6.44 15.67
C LEU A 201 -46.66 6.42 14.39
N ASP A 202 -46.19 5.78 13.32
CA ASP A 202 -46.85 5.79 12.00
C ASP A 202 -46.46 4.56 11.14
N PRO A 203 -46.92 3.35 11.52
CA PRO A 203 -46.59 2.12 10.83
C PRO A 203 -47.31 2.03 9.48
N THR A 204 -46.68 2.56 8.44
CA THR A 204 -47.18 2.49 7.06
C THR A 204 -46.61 1.27 6.31
N PRO A 205 -47.29 0.75 5.27
CA PRO A 205 -46.79 -0.38 4.48
C PRO A 205 -45.36 -0.19 3.91
N PRO A 206 -44.94 1.02 3.45
CA PRO A 206 -43.56 1.27 3.06
C PRO A 206 -42.54 1.10 4.21
N ILE A 207 -42.88 1.55 5.43
CA ILE A 207 -42.02 1.38 6.62
C ILE A 207 -41.91 -0.11 6.98
N GLU A 208 -43.02 -0.85 6.95
CA GLU A 208 -42.99 -2.30 7.18
C GLU A 208 -42.11 -3.05 6.19
N LYS A 209 -42.20 -2.69 4.90
CA LYS A 209 -41.36 -3.26 3.85
C LYS A 209 -39.89 -2.93 4.09
N LEU A 210 -39.57 -1.67 4.39
CA LEU A 210 -38.22 -1.21 4.70
C LEU A 210 -37.60 -1.99 5.86
N VAL A 211 -38.35 -2.18 6.96
CA VAL A 211 -37.87 -2.92 8.13
C VAL A 211 -37.61 -4.40 7.80
N LYS A 212 -38.48 -5.04 7.01
CA LYS A 212 -38.26 -6.42 6.54
C LYS A 212 -36.99 -6.52 5.70
N GLN A 213 -36.78 -5.61 4.76
CA GLN A 213 -35.59 -5.57 3.91
C GLN A 213 -34.30 -5.30 4.70
N TYR A 214 -34.34 -4.35 5.63
CA TYR A 214 -33.21 -4.07 6.53
C TYR A 214 -32.87 -5.28 7.40
N ASN A 215 -33.86 -5.92 8.02
CA ASN A 215 -33.63 -7.09 8.86
C ASN A 215 -33.04 -8.26 8.07
N PHE A 216 -33.49 -8.48 6.84
CA PHE A 216 -32.88 -9.46 5.92
C PHE A 216 -31.42 -9.11 5.61
N LEU A 217 -31.11 -7.84 5.34
CA LEU A 217 -29.73 -7.39 5.11
C LEU A 217 -28.84 -7.66 6.35
N VAL A 218 -29.34 -7.38 7.56
CA VAL A 218 -28.61 -7.65 8.82
C VAL A 218 -28.36 -9.15 8.99
N GLU A 219 -29.36 -9.99 8.80
CA GLU A 219 -29.23 -11.45 8.86
C GLU A 219 -28.18 -11.97 7.88
N TYR A 220 -28.27 -11.52 6.62
CA TYR A 220 -27.30 -11.86 5.58
C TYR A 220 -25.88 -11.51 6.01
N ARG A 221 -25.66 -10.32 6.58
CA ARG A 221 -24.33 -9.89 7.05
C ARG A 221 -23.86 -10.68 8.27
N GLN A 222 -24.75 -10.99 9.20
CA GLN A 222 -24.42 -11.83 10.37
C GLN A 222 -23.96 -13.23 9.94
N ASN A 223 -24.61 -13.82 8.93
CA ASN A 223 -24.22 -15.12 8.38
C ASN A 223 -22.81 -15.06 7.75
N VAL A 224 -22.54 -14.04 6.93
CA VAL A 224 -21.20 -13.84 6.34
C VAL A 224 -20.11 -13.69 7.41
N LEU A 225 -20.39 -12.98 8.51
CA LEU A 225 -19.46 -12.83 9.62
C LEU A 225 -19.26 -14.15 10.40
N ALA A 226 -20.32 -14.94 10.57
CA ALA A 226 -20.25 -16.27 11.19
C ALA A 226 -19.42 -17.24 10.35
N ASP A 227 -19.63 -17.29 9.03
CA ASP A 227 -18.88 -18.12 8.10
C ASP A 227 -17.40 -17.76 8.08
N ARG A 228 -17.09 -16.47 8.15
CA ARG A 228 -15.71 -15.97 8.27
C ARG A 228 -15.07 -16.44 9.57
N LYS A 229 -15.78 -16.36 10.69
CA LYS A 229 -15.27 -16.83 11.99
C LYS A 229 -15.01 -18.33 11.95
N SER A 230 -15.91 -19.10 11.35
CA SER A 230 -15.76 -20.54 11.14
C SER A 230 -14.54 -20.85 10.27
N SER A 231 -14.44 -20.22 9.10
CA SER A 231 -13.33 -20.40 8.16
C SER A 231 -11.98 -20.05 8.76
N ASN A 232 -11.91 -18.95 9.53
CA ASN A 232 -10.69 -18.55 10.24
C ASN A 232 -10.28 -19.58 11.30
N LYS A 233 -11.25 -20.15 12.04
CA LYS A 233 -11.00 -21.23 13.00
C LYS A 233 -10.44 -22.45 12.28
N SER A 234 -11.07 -22.91 11.21
CA SER A 234 -10.60 -24.06 10.42
C SER A 234 -9.22 -23.82 9.79
N ALA A 235 -8.92 -22.59 9.34
CA ALA A 235 -7.59 -22.23 8.85
C ALA A 235 -6.54 -22.23 9.98
N HIS A 236 -6.91 -21.78 11.17
CA HIS A 236 -6.05 -21.83 12.34
C HIS A 236 -5.71 -23.27 12.73
N GLU A 237 -6.70 -24.16 12.81
CA GLU A 237 -6.46 -25.57 13.14
C GLU A 237 -5.53 -26.24 12.11
N ARG A 238 -5.79 -26.06 10.81
CA ARG A 238 -4.91 -26.57 9.75
C ARG A 238 -3.46 -26.07 9.86
N ASN A 239 -3.27 -24.82 10.27
CA ASN A 239 -1.94 -24.27 10.50
C ASN A 239 -1.27 -24.91 11.73
N MET A 240 -2.02 -25.16 12.80
CA MET A 240 -1.49 -25.80 14.00
C MET A 240 -1.10 -27.26 13.74
N ASP A 241 -1.92 -27.99 12.96
CA ASP A 241 -1.62 -29.37 12.56
C ASP A 241 -0.40 -29.42 11.64
N LYS A 242 -0.26 -28.45 10.73
CA LYS A 242 0.95 -28.29 9.92
C LYS A 242 2.19 -28.06 10.77
N TYR A 243 2.11 -27.27 11.84
CA TYR A 243 3.25 -27.07 12.74
C TYR A 243 3.54 -28.30 13.59
N ALA A 244 2.52 -28.99 14.10
CA ALA A 244 2.70 -30.25 14.81
C ALA A 244 3.47 -31.26 13.95
N ALA A 245 3.03 -31.46 12.70
CA ALA A 245 3.68 -32.37 11.74
C ALA A 245 5.14 -31.98 11.40
N GLN A 246 5.50 -30.69 11.51
CA GLN A 246 6.88 -30.22 11.32
C GLN A 246 7.77 -30.45 12.56
N LEU A 247 7.17 -30.39 13.76
CA LEU A 247 7.89 -30.44 15.03
C LEU A 247 8.05 -31.87 15.55
N GLU A 248 7.01 -32.69 15.43
CA GLU A 248 6.96 -34.06 15.96
C GLU A 248 8.15 -34.93 15.57
N PRO A 249 8.60 -34.97 14.30
CA PRO A 249 9.76 -35.77 13.90
C PRO A 249 11.08 -35.36 14.58
N LEU A 250 11.14 -34.16 15.14
CA LEU A 250 12.34 -33.59 15.76
C LEU A 250 12.37 -33.76 17.29
N PHE A 251 11.30 -34.27 17.90
CA PHE A 251 11.22 -34.43 19.36
C PHE A 251 12.22 -35.45 19.89
N ALA A 252 12.37 -36.60 19.23
CA ALA A 252 13.25 -37.68 19.71
C ALA A 252 14.72 -37.23 19.86
N GLU A 253 15.21 -36.39 18.94
CA GLU A 253 16.57 -35.84 19.04
C GLU A 253 16.70 -34.91 20.24
N LEU A 254 15.74 -33.99 20.43
CA LEU A 254 15.74 -33.04 21.55
C LEU A 254 15.56 -33.74 22.90
N GLU A 255 14.74 -34.79 22.97
CA GLU A 255 14.54 -35.59 24.19
C GLU A 255 15.84 -36.27 24.61
N ARG A 256 16.54 -36.90 23.66
CA ARG A 256 17.85 -37.53 23.89
C ARG A 256 18.89 -36.50 24.35
N GLU A 257 18.98 -35.35 23.68
CA GLU A 257 19.93 -34.28 24.04
C GLU A 257 19.69 -33.73 25.46
N ARG A 258 18.43 -33.74 25.92
CA ARG A 258 18.04 -33.20 27.24
C ARG A 258 17.84 -34.26 28.33
N GLY A 259 18.12 -35.54 28.03
CA GLY A 259 17.89 -36.63 28.97
C GLY A 259 16.43 -36.77 29.42
N LEU A 260 15.49 -36.48 28.53
CA LEU A 260 14.06 -36.67 28.76
C LEU A 260 13.64 -38.10 28.38
N SER A 261 12.58 -38.61 29.01
CA SER A 261 11.97 -39.88 28.57
C SER A 261 11.40 -39.73 27.16
N SER A 262 11.45 -40.81 26.38
CA SER A 262 10.81 -40.87 25.06
C SER A 262 9.33 -40.47 25.15
N GLY A 263 8.90 -39.53 24.32
CA GLY A 263 7.52 -39.01 24.31
C GLY A 263 7.18 -38.02 25.42
N ALA A 264 8.18 -37.43 26.08
CA ALA A 264 8.00 -36.38 27.08
C ALA A 264 7.61 -35.02 26.48
N LEU A 265 7.83 -34.80 25.17
CA LEU A 265 7.53 -33.54 24.48
C LEU A 265 6.21 -33.60 23.71
N SER A 266 5.45 -32.49 23.75
CA SER A 266 4.31 -32.29 22.85
C SER A 266 4.18 -30.82 22.46
N PHE A 267 3.69 -30.55 21.25
CA PHE A 267 3.45 -29.18 20.81
C PHE A 267 2.26 -28.57 21.55
N ALA A 268 2.48 -27.46 22.26
CA ALA A 268 1.44 -26.77 23.01
C ALA A 268 0.43 -26.02 22.12
N ARG A 269 0.57 -26.11 20.79
CA ARG A 269 -0.19 -25.34 19.79
C ARG A 269 -0.07 -23.83 19.98
N GLU A 270 1.04 -23.38 20.58
CA GLU A 270 1.37 -21.98 20.77
C GLU A 270 2.69 -21.65 20.07
N PHE A 271 2.73 -20.52 19.37
CA PHE A 271 3.92 -20.03 18.70
C PHE A 271 4.01 -18.50 18.76
N ARG A 272 5.21 -17.97 18.58
CA ARG A 272 5.51 -16.53 18.52
C ARG A 272 6.49 -16.24 17.40
N GLY A 273 6.38 -15.06 16.79
CA GLY A 273 7.25 -14.63 15.69
C GLY A 273 6.90 -15.25 14.32
N THR A 274 7.70 -14.90 13.31
CA THR A 274 7.44 -15.21 11.90
C THR A 274 8.68 -15.77 11.19
N GLY A 275 8.44 -16.54 10.12
CA GLY A 275 9.50 -17.10 9.28
C GLY A 275 10.48 -17.96 10.08
N ARG A 276 11.78 -17.78 9.81
CA ARG A 276 12.88 -18.51 10.47
C ARG A 276 13.05 -18.19 11.96
N LYS A 277 12.49 -17.07 12.43
CA LYS A 277 12.53 -16.66 13.85
C LYS A 277 11.30 -17.14 14.63
N ARG A 278 10.44 -17.96 14.02
CA ARG A 278 9.26 -18.49 14.69
C ARG A 278 9.69 -19.48 15.77
N ALA A 279 9.29 -19.17 16.99
CA ALA A 279 9.47 -20.03 18.15
C ALA A 279 8.14 -20.71 18.49
N TYR A 280 8.22 -21.96 18.88
CA TYR A 280 7.09 -22.82 19.22
C TYR A 280 7.22 -23.23 20.68
N LEU A 281 6.09 -23.29 21.38
CA LEU A 281 6.05 -23.74 22.76
C LEU A 281 5.84 -25.25 22.78
N LEU A 282 6.74 -25.97 23.45
CA LEU A 282 6.60 -27.39 23.73
C LEU A 282 6.28 -27.59 25.20
N ASN A 283 5.27 -28.40 25.47
CA ASN A 283 5.04 -28.95 26.80
C ASN A 283 6.10 -30.02 27.08
N VAL A 284 6.55 -30.08 28.34
CA VAL A 284 7.50 -31.09 28.81
C VAL A 284 6.86 -31.84 29.98
N ALA A 285 6.78 -33.17 29.90
CA ALA A 285 6.17 -33.98 30.95
C ALA A 285 6.81 -33.72 32.33
N GLY A 286 5.99 -33.32 33.31
CA GLY A 286 6.42 -33.04 34.68
C GLY A 286 7.33 -31.80 34.86
N LYS A 287 7.50 -30.96 33.83
CA LYS A 287 8.36 -29.77 33.85
C LYS A 287 7.68 -28.56 33.20
N SER A 288 8.25 -27.38 33.36
CA SER A 288 7.76 -26.17 32.69
C SER A 288 7.94 -26.26 31.17
N PRO A 289 7.01 -25.70 30.38
CA PRO A 289 7.13 -25.63 28.93
C PRO A 289 8.39 -24.90 28.47
N ILE A 290 8.90 -25.28 27.30
CA ILE A 290 10.11 -24.71 26.70
C ILE A 290 9.82 -24.13 25.32
N TRP A 291 10.47 -23.01 25.00
CA TRP A 291 10.41 -22.41 23.67
C TRP A 291 11.49 -23.00 22.78
N VAL A 292 11.13 -23.36 21.55
CA VAL A 292 12.06 -23.90 20.55
C VAL A 292 11.94 -23.20 19.21
N VAL A 293 13.05 -23.09 18.48
CA VAL A 293 13.06 -22.70 17.06
C VAL A 293 13.57 -23.86 16.22
N ILE A 294 13.09 -23.96 14.98
CA ILE A 294 13.65 -24.90 14.00
C ILE A 294 14.87 -24.22 13.36
N SER A 295 16.06 -24.76 13.60
CA SER A 295 17.32 -24.29 13.02
C SER A 295 18.07 -25.44 12.38
N LYS A 296 18.38 -25.32 11.09
CA LYS A 296 19.09 -26.35 10.29
C LYS A 296 18.49 -27.77 10.45
N GLY A 297 17.16 -27.86 10.52
CA GLY A 297 16.44 -29.13 10.65
C GLY A 297 16.39 -29.71 12.07
N LYS A 298 16.80 -28.97 13.10
CA LYS A 298 16.76 -29.39 14.51
C LYS A 298 16.00 -28.41 15.38
N LEU A 299 15.51 -28.88 16.53
CA LEU A 299 14.91 -28.03 17.55
C LEU A 299 15.98 -27.45 18.47
N VAL A 300 16.04 -26.13 18.55
CA VAL A 300 16.96 -25.42 19.44
C VAL A 300 16.14 -24.66 20.46
N VAL A 301 16.40 -24.90 21.75
CA VAL A 301 15.71 -24.19 22.83
C VAL A 301 16.19 -22.75 22.90
N VAL A 302 15.23 -21.84 23.03
CA VAL A 302 15.45 -20.40 23.13
C VAL A 302 14.77 -19.86 24.38
N PRO A 303 15.21 -18.70 24.90
CA PRO A 303 14.44 -17.94 25.87
C PRO A 303 13.05 -17.60 25.35
N GLU A 304 12.12 -17.29 26.26
CA GLU A 304 10.78 -16.86 25.86
C GLU A 304 10.85 -15.64 24.92
N PRO A 305 10.30 -15.75 23.70
CA PRO A 305 10.38 -14.68 22.73
C PRO A 305 9.36 -13.58 23.06
N SER A 306 9.77 -12.33 22.88
CA SER A 306 8.88 -11.17 22.97
C SER A 306 7.84 -11.19 21.84
N GLY A 307 6.63 -10.73 22.14
CA GLY A 307 5.57 -10.54 21.15
C GLY A 307 4.28 -11.25 21.52
N LYS A 308 3.24 -11.04 20.70
CA LYS A 308 1.94 -11.66 20.92
C LYS A 308 2.03 -13.17 20.70
N SER A 309 1.60 -13.92 21.70
CA SER A 309 1.31 -15.34 21.57
C SER A 309 0.24 -15.56 20.50
N THR A 310 0.49 -16.54 19.64
CA THR A 310 -0.45 -16.99 18.62
C THR A 310 -0.67 -18.48 18.77
N GLY A 311 -1.92 -18.89 18.94
CA GLY A 311 -2.27 -20.28 19.23
C GLY A 311 -2.60 -20.51 20.71
N SER A 312 -3.89 -20.38 21.02
CA SER A 312 -4.55 -20.92 22.20
C SER A 312 -6.05 -20.75 22.02
N GLY A 313 -6.75 -21.85 21.75
CA GLY A 313 -8.18 -21.95 22.00
C GLY A 313 -8.38 -22.25 23.49
N ALA A 314 -9.14 -21.39 24.18
CA ALA A 314 -9.62 -21.50 25.57
C ALA A 314 -8.73 -20.93 26.71
N LYS A 315 -9.19 -19.77 27.23
CA LYS A 315 -9.20 -19.25 28.62
C LYS A 315 -8.12 -19.72 29.63
N HIS A 316 -7.31 -18.76 30.07
CA HIS A 316 -7.18 -18.38 31.48
C HIS A 316 -7.43 -16.86 31.54
N GLY A 317 -8.48 -16.39 32.21
CA GLY A 317 -8.40 -15.91 33.59
C GLY A 317 -8.57 -14.38 33.58
N GLY A 318 -9.67 -13.88 34.14
CA GLY A 318 -10.15 -12.52 33.93
C GLY A 318 -9.22 -11.40 34.43
N GLY A 319 -9.21 -10.32 33.66
CA GLY A 319 -8.70 -9.02 34.07
C GLY A 319 -9.47 -7.97 33.27
N ASN A 320 -10.53 -7.42 33.89
CA ASN A 320 -11.23 -6.26 33.36
C ASN A 320 -10.24 -5.09 33.39
N GLY A 321 -9.66 -4.79 32.24
CA GLY A 321 -8.70 -3.71 32.06
C GLY A 321 -9.01 -3.00 30.77
N SER A 322 -9.85 -1.97 30.86
CA SER A 322 -9.84 -0.87 29.91
C SER A 322 -8.39 -0.42 29.71
N SER A 323 -7.79 -0.78 28.58
CA SER A 323 -6.61 -0.09 28.08
C SER A 323 -6.96 0.45 26.70
N SER A 324 -7.32 1.73 26.71
CA SER A 324 -6.95 2.69 25.69
C SER A 324 -5.47 2.51 25.36
N GLY A 325 -5.20 1.68 24.35
CA GLY A 325 -3.87 1.39 23.82
C GLY A 325 -3.75 1.96 22.42
N SER A 326 -3.39 3.24 22.37
CA SER A 326 -2.83 3.91 21.21
C SER A 326 -1.78 3.02 20.54
N GLY A 327 -1.93 2.78 19.23
CA GLY A 327 -1.12 1.81 18.51
C GLY A 327 -1.00 2.16 17.04
N GLY A 328 -0.09 3.09 16.77
CA GLY A 328 0.68 3.13 15.52
C GLY A 328 -0.11 3.53 14.29
N ASN A 329 -0.23 4.84 14.11
CA ASN A 329 -0.54 5.47 12.85
C ASN A 329 0.48 5.03 11.78
N GLY A 330 0.19 3.95 11.06
CA GLY A 330 0.89 3.56 9.83
C GLY A 330 0.43 4.43 8.68
N SER A 331 0.53 5.75 8.86
CA SER A 331 0.40 6.71 7.78
C SER A 331 1.58 6.45 6.87
N GLY A 332 1.34 5.68 5.79
CA GLY A 332 2.19 5.66 4.61
C GLY A 332 2.13 7.05 3.99
N GLY A 333 2.78 8.00 4.66
CA GLY A 333 3.04 9.31 4.14
C GLY A 333 3.85 9.08 2.88
N ASN A 334 3.22 9.39 1.75
CA ASN A 334 3.90 9.50 0.49
C ASN A 334 4.81 10.71 0.60
N LYS A 335 5.98 10.53 1.25
CA LYS A 335 7.03 11.53 1.27
C LYS A 335 7.42 11.78 -0.18
N PRO A 336 7.42 13.03 -0.67
CA PRO A 336 8.19 13.37 -1.84
C PRO A 336 9.65 13.26 -1.41
N GLY A 337 10.19 12.06 -1.54
CA GLY A 337 11.57 11.75 -1.22
C GLY A 337 12.47 12.36 -2.29
N GLY A 338 12.97 13.55 -2.02
CA GLY A 338 14.24 13.99 -2.60
C GLY A 338 15.34 13.02 -2.19
N GLY A 339 16.14 12.58 -3.16
CA GLY A 339 17.40 11.88 -2.93
C GLY A 339 17.38 10.35 -3.03
N SER A 340 16.38 9.71 -3.64
CA SER A 340 16.46 8.28 -4.00
C SER A 340 16.87 8.12 -5.48
N PRO A 341 17.83 7.23 -5.82
CA PRO A 341 18.11 6.87 -7.21
C PRO A 341 16.86 6.38 -7.94
N LYS A 342 16.76 6.64 -9.25
CA LYS A 342 15.62 6.27 -10.11
C LYS A 342 15.17 4.82 -9.83
N PRO A 343 13.89 4.58 -9.47
CA PRO A 343 13.42 3.22 -9.21
C PRO A 343 13.36 2.42 -10.52
N GLY A 344 14.10 1.30 -10.60
CA GLY A 344 13.94 0.29 -11.65
C GLY A 344 15.16 -0.04 -12.52
N ARG A 345 16.35 0.49 -12.25
CA ARG A 345 17.55 0.11 -13.01
C ARG A 345 18.29 -1.03 -12.30
N GLU A 346 18.25 -2.24 -12.87
CA GLU A 346 19.28 -3.24 -12.59
C GLU A 346 20.65 -2.61 -12.87
N GLU A 347 21.53 -2.66 -11.88
CA GLU A 347 22.91 -2.20 -12.03
C GLU A 347 23.57 -3.01 -13.14
N ASP A 348 23.78 -2.38 -14.29
CA ASP A 348 24.60 -2.92 -15.37
C ASP A 348 26.05 -3.01 -14.86
N PRO A 349 26.65 -4.22 -14.79
CA PRO A 349 27.97 -4.38 -14.21
C PRO A 349 29.03 -3.87 -15.19
N GLY A 350 29.55 -2.67 -14.90
CA GLY A 350 30.92 -2.25 -15.25
C GLY A 350 31.24 -2.12 -16.73
N GLU A 351 31.26 -0.89 -17.24
CA GLU A 351 32.17 -0.54 -18.34
C GLU A 351 33.49 -0.07 -17.75
N ASP A 352 34.46 -0.98 -17.80
CA ASP A 352 35.87 -0.70 -17.64
C ASP A 352 36.36 0.34 -18.66
N LYS A 353 37.35 1.09 -18.19
CA LYS A 353 38.16 2.07 -18.92
C LYS A 353 38.58 1.58 -20.32
N VAL A 354 38.38 2.43 -21.33
CA VAL A 354 39.43 2.84 -22.29
C VAL A 354 39.24 4.31 -22.63
#